data_AF-I4B726-F1
#
_entry.id   AF-I4B726-F1
#
_cell.length_a   1.000
_cell.length_b   1.000
_cell.length_c   1.000
_cell.angle_alpha   90.00
_cell.angle_beta   90.00
_cell.angle_gamma   90.00
#
_symmetry.space_group_name_H-M   'P 1'
#
loop_
_entity.id
_entity.type
_entity.pdbx_description
1 polymer ?
#
loop_
_entity_poly.entity_id
_entity_poly.type
_entity_poly.pdbx_seq_one_letter_code
_entity_poly.pdbx_strand_id
1 'polypeptide(L)'
;MKTLTLTVLFAFVTSLHASPLSDALKAVAEKCTVDLRYASISACPNGEDKAVEKILEKDGTAKSLLDVANAFNSKDAKLSATATSYLYKMKDRLGDMIKNPKLVNGKAVDTLIKGLAQNKTYVSSYASQITTVLATLTKKDAALFKVLDSHPENVTRNDGYKWSMYQGRLRVFDRIKKASADTKKEYLAHAAFSAPEYMYNYTDKEKKVICEWQKKNLEHENARYGGLAARTLVLRCMGAYIDDVLTKAEALHAEGKLEGSPFKESLTNFTFSCKEYMGSAPTGSPEQCARRAALVGQ
;
A
#
# COMPACT_ATOMS: atom_id res chain seq x y z
N MET A 1 -42.77 14.49 -53.77
CA MET A 1 -41.84 15.47 -53.17
C MET A 1 -41.81 15.25 -51.66
N LYS A 2 -40.73 14.71 -51.11
CA LYS A 2 -40.51 14.56 -49.66
C LYS A 2 -39.33 15.42 -49.28
N THR A 3 -39.60 16.47 -48.50
CA THR A 3 -38.62 17.43 -48.00
C THR A 3 -37.78 16.76 -46.93
N LEU A 4 -36.47 16.67 -47.15
CA LEU A 4 -35.51 16.12 -46.18
C LEU A 4 -35.01 17.28 -45.31
N THR A 5 -35.43 17.32 -44.06
CA THR A 5 -34.99 18.32 -43.08
C THR A 5 -33.60 17.90 -42.56
N LEU A 6 -32.57 18.63 -42.95
CA LEU A 6 -31.19 18.43 -42.49
C LEU A 6 -31.03 19.06 -41.10
N THR A 7 -31.05 18.24 -40.05
CA THR A 7 -30.72 18.68 -38.68
C THR A 7 -29.20 18.79 -38.55
N VAL A 8 -28.69 20.02 -38.52
CA VAL A 8 -27.29 20.33 -38.22
C VAL A 8 -27.05 20.07 -36.73
N LEU A 9 -26.36 18.99 -36.40
CA LEU A 9 -25.82 18.75 -35.06
C LEU A 9 -24.66 19.73 -34.83
N PHE A 10 -24.89 20.79 -34.05
CA PHE A 10 -23.82 21.57 -33.46
C PHE A 10 -23.08 20.69 -32.45
N ALA A 11 -21.90 20.20 -32.85
CA ALA A 11 -20.94 19.65 -31.92
C ALA A 11 -20.44 20.79 -31.01
N PHE A 12 -21.02 20.88 -29.81
CA PHE A 12 -20.43 21.63 -28.71
C PHE A 12 -19.07 21.00 -28.39
N VAL A 13 -18.02 21.57 -28.95
CA VAL A 13 -16.66 21.40 -28.45
C VAL A 13 -16.63 22.13 -27.11
N THR A 14 -16.99 21.45 -26.04
CA THR A 14 -16.74 21.95 -24.70
C THR A 14 -15.22 22.00 -24.55
N SER A 15 -14.64 23.20 -24.59
CA SER A 15 -13.27 23.41 -24.16
C SER A 15 -13.17 22.86 -22.74
N LEU A 16 -12.46 21.74 -22.56
CA LEU A 16 -12.06 21.25 -21.24
C LEU A 16 -11.16 22.35 -20.66
N HIS A 17 -11.74 23.27 -19.89
CA HIS A 17 -10.95 24.11 -19.01
C HIS A 17 -10.27 23.15 -18.04
N ALA A 18 -8.94 23.09 -18.09
CA ALA A 18 -8.15 22.29 -17.16
C ALA A 18 -8.48 22.76 -15.73
N SER A 19 -8.58 21.81 -14.79
CA SER A 19 -8.86 22.17 -13.41
C SER A 19 -7.71 23.01 -12.83
N PRO A 20 -7.96 23.87 -11.82
CA PRO A 20 -6.90 24.62 -11.15
C PRO A 20 -5.77 23.72 -10.63
N LEU A 21 -6.10 22.50 -10.22
CA LEU A 21 -5.11 21.50 -9.81
C LEU A 21 -4.27 21.00 -10.99
N SER A 22 -4.89 20.72 -12.14
CA SER A 22 -4.19 20.28 -13.34
C SER A 22 -3.17 21.33 -13.81
N ASP A 23 -3.53 22.61 -13.76
CA ASP A 23 -2.62 23.70 -14.13
C ASP A 23 -1.51 23.91 -13.10
N ALA A 24 -1.81 23.78 -11.80
CA ALA A 24 -0.80 23.83 -10.75
C ALA A 24 0.22 22.68 -10.87
N LEU A 25 -0.23 21.46 -11.19
CA LEU A 25 0.66 20.30 -11.43
C LEU A 25 1.59 20.53 -12.63
N LYS A 26 1.06 21.11 -13.72
CA LYS A 26 1.89 21.50 -14.88
C LYS A 26 2.91 22.57 -14.51
N ALA A 27 2.50 23.59 -13.77
CA ALA A 27 3.42 24.63 -13.32
C ALA A 27 4.59 24.07 -12.50
N VAL A 28 4.34 23.08 -11.62
CA VAL A 28 5.42 22.37 -10.91
C VAL A 28 6.33 21.63 -11.89
N ALA A 29 5.77 20.87 -12.83
CA ALA A 29 6.56 20.12 -13.80
C ALA A 29 7.42 21.02 -14.71
N GLU A 30 6.93 22.21 -15.05
CA GLU A 30 7.59 23.18 -15.92
C GLU A 30 8.64 24.02 -15.19
N LYS A 31 8.34 24.47 -13.96
CA LYS A 31 9.12 25.51 -13.27
C LYS A 31 10.00 24.98 -12.13
N CYS A 32 9.69 23.82 -11.56
CA CYS A 32 10.49 23.22 -10.51
C CYS A 32 11.51 22.21 -11.06
N THR A 33 12.47 21.84 -10.22
CA THR A 33 13.31 20.66 -10.45
C THR A 33 12.52 19.42 -10.04
N VAL A 34 12.43 18.45 -10.96
CA VAL A 34 11.74 17.18 -10.74
C VAL A 34 12.70 16.03 -11.02
N ASP A 35 13.01 15.25 -9.99
CA ASP A 35 13.79 14.02 -10.12
C ASP A 35 12.89 12.91 -10.68
N LEU A 36 13.16 12.48 -11.91
CA LEU A 36 12.34 11.46 -12.59
C LEU A 36 12.51 10.05 -12.00
N ARG A 37 13.58 9.80 -11.24
CA ARG A 37 13.83 8.50 -10.62
C ARG A 37 13.12 8.39 -9.26
N TYR A 38 13.16 9.45 -8.47
CA TYR A 38 12.64 9.45 -7.10
C TYR A 38 11.33 10.21 -6.92
N ALA A 39 10.79 10.82 -7.99
CA ALA A 39 9.63 11.72 -7.92
C ALA A 39 9.79 12.82 -6.85
N SER A 40 11.02 13.28 -6.62
CA SER A 40 11.28 14.38 -5.69
C SER A 40 11.12 15.72 -6.42
N ILE A 41 10.50 16.68 -5.75
CA ILE A 41 10.25 18.03 -6.26
C ILE A 41 11.08 18.99 -5.41
N SER A 42 11.83 19.86 -6.05
CA SER A 42 12.68 20.86 -5.39
C SER A 42 12.83 22.12 -6.24
N ALA A 43 13.43 23.16 -5.65
CA ALA A 43 13.75 24.42 -6.34
C ALA A 43 12.57 25.02 -7.12
N CYS A 44 11.42 25.19 -6.46
CA CYS A 44 10.23 25.86 -7.01
C CYS A 44 10.33 27.37 -6.77
N PRO A 45 10.64 28.20 -7.78
CA PRO A 45 11.00 29.61 -7.59
C PRO A 45 9.87 30.47 -7.02
N ASN A 46 8.60 30.13 -7.28
CA ASN A 46 7.45 30.89 -6.80
C ASN A 46 6.54 30.07 -5.87
N GLY A 47 7.04 28.95 -5.33
CA GLY A 47 6.25 28.05 -4.49
C GLY A 47 5.13 27.34 -5.24
N GLU A 48 5.37 26.94 -6.49
CA GLU A 48 4.44 26.18 -7.32
C GLU A 48 3.98 24.88 -6.61
N ASP A 49 4.87 24.22 -5.88
CA ASP A 49 4.58 23.03 -5.09
C ASP A 49 3.60 23.30 -3.94
N LYS A 50 3.76 24.45 -3.27
CA LYS A 50 2.85 24.91 -2.21
C LYS A 50 1.47 25.26 -2.76
N ALA A 51 1.38 25.74 -4.00
CA ALA A 51 0.10 25.99 -4.65
C ALA A 51 -0.69 24.68 -4.85
N VAL A 52 -0.01 23.60 -5.27
CA VAL A 52 -0.64 22.26 -5.35
C VAL A 52 -1.08 21.79 -3.97
N GLU A 53 -0.23 21.85 -2.96
CA GLU A 53 -0.58 21.41 -1.59
C GLU A 53 -1.80 22.16 -1.05
N LYS A 54 -1.85 23.49 -1.24
CA LYS A 54 -3.00 24.30 -0.81
C LYS A 54 -4.30 23.88 -1.50
N ILE A 55 -4.25 23.51 -2.78
CA ILE A 55 -5.42 22.99 -3.50
C ILE A 55 -5.80 21.62 -2.94
N LEU A 56 -4.84 20.71 -2.74
CA LEU A 56 -5.09 19.37 -2.18
C LEU A 56 -5.66 19.42 -0.76
N GLU A 57 -5.20 20.36 0.08
CA GLU A 57 -5.73 20.59 1.42
C GLU A 57 -7.16 21.13 1.39
N LYS A 58 -7.44 22.08 0.48
CA LYS A 58 -8.77 22.68 0.32
C LYS A 58 -9.80 21.70 -0.25
N ASP A 59 -9.43 20.99 -1.31
CA ASP A 59 -10.35 20.13 -2.06
C ASP A 59 -10.44 18.70 -1.48
N GLY A 60 -9.39 18.29 -0.77
CA GLY A 60 -9.27 16.94 -0.21
C GLY A 60 -8.93 15.88 -1.26
N THR A 61 -8.40 14.76 -0.78
CA THR A 61 -7.88 13.67 -1.62
C THR A 61 -8.91 13.15 -2.62
N ALA A 62 -10.17 12.97 -2.20
CA ALA A 62 -11.22 12.37 -3.02
C ALA A 62 -11.54 13.19 -4.27
N LYS A 63 -11.67 14.51 -4.13
CA LYS A 63 -11.99 15.42 -5.23
C LYS A 63 -10.82 15.59 -6.19
N SER A 64 -9.60 15.67 -5.64
CA SER A 64 -8.37 15.87 -6.41
C SER A 64 -7.87 14.62 -7.15
N LEU A 65 -8.29 13.42 -6.74
CA LEU A 65 -7.72 12.16 -7.20
C LEU A 65 -7.71 11.99 -8.73
N LEU A 66 -8.79 12.38 -9.41
CA LEU A 66 -8.90 12.18 -10.86
C LEU A 66 -7.88 13.03 -11.62
N ASP A 67 -7.65 14.27 -11.21
CA ASP A 67 -6.70 15.18 -11.87
C ASP A 67 -5.27 14.68 -11.69
N VAL A 68 -4.92 14.27 -10.47
CA VAL A 68 -3.60 13.69 -10.19
C VAL A 68 -3.41 12.37 -10.94
N ALA A 69 -4.44 11.51 -11.02
CA ALA A 69 -4.38 10.27 -11.78
C ALA A 69 -4.21 10.53 -13.29
N ASN A 70 -4.87 11.54 -13.84
CA ASN A 70 -4.70 11.94 -15.24
C ASN A 70 -3.28 12.46 -15.50
N ALA A 71 -2.74 13.31 -14.63
CA ALA A 71 -1.37 13.80 -14.72
C ALA A 71 -0.34 12.65 -14.62
N PHE A 72 -0.59 11.65 -13.78
CA PHE A 72 0.25 10.45 -13.68
C PHE A 72 0.33 9.67 -15.01
N ASN A 73 -0.74 9.67 -15.81
CA ASN A 73 -0.80 9.05 -17.14
C ASN A 73 -0.28 9.98 -18.27
N SER A 74 0.29 11.14 -17.93
CA SER A 74 0.83 12.06 -18.94
C SER A 74 1.99 11.41 -19.71
N LYS A 75 2.11 11.77 -20.99
CA LYS A 75 3.30 11.47 -21.80
C LYS A 75 4.49 12.36 -21.44
N ASP A 76 4.25 13.49 -20.78
CA ASP A 76 5.29 14.30 -20.18
C ASP A 76 5.81 13.60 -18.92
N ALA A 77 7.07 13.15 -18.98
CA ALA A 77 7.73 12.44 -17.90
C ALA A 77 7.85 13.28 -16.62
N LYS A 78 8.07 14.59 -16.73
CA LYS A 78 8.12 15.48 -15.56
C LYS A 78 6.75 15.59 -14.92
N LEU A 79 5.69 15.79 -15.71
CA LEU A 79 4.32 15.83 -15.18
C LEU A 79 3.90 14.51 -14.54
N SER A 80 4.25 13.36 -15.13
CA SER A 80 3.98 12.04 -14.55
C SER A 80 4.75 11.84 -13.23
N ALA A 81 6.03 12.22 -13.16
CA ALA A 81 6.82 12.16 -11.94
C ALA A 81 6.30 13.11 -10.84
N THR A 82 5.92 14.34 -11.20
CA THR A 82 5.26 15.29 -10.30
C THR A 82 3.98 14.69 -9.72
N ALA A 83 3.10 14.16 -10.57
CA ALA A 83 1.87 13.52 -10.11
C ALA A 83 2.15 12.32 -9.20
N THR A 84 3.19 11.54 -9.50
CA THR A 84 3.62 10.41 -8.67
C THR A 84 4.05 10.88 -7.26
N SER A 85 4.75 12.01 -7.16
CA SER A 85 5.11 12.63 -5.88
C SER A 85 3.88 12.93 -5.02
N TYR A 86 2.86 13.54 -5.64
CA TYR A 86 1.62 13.87 -4.93
C TYR A 86 0.78 12.63 -4.60
N LEU A 87 0.74 11.62 -5.46
CA LEU A 87 0.12 10.32 -5.15
C LEU A 87 0.76 9.68 -3.92
N TYR A 88 2.09 9.75 -3.80
CA TYR A 88 2.81 9.25 -2.64
C TYR A 88 2.43 9.99 -1.35
N LYS A 89 2.20 11.31 -1.40
CA LYS A 89 1.72 12.07 -0.22
C LYS A 89 0.25 11.77 0.09
N MET A 90 -0.59 11.67 -0.95
CA MET A 90 -2.03 11.42 -0.83
C MET A 90 -2.34 10.06 -0.19
N LYS A 91 -1.43 9.09 -0.26
CA LYS A 91 -1.60 7.76 0.36
C LYS A 91 -1.86 7.82 1.87
N ASP A 92 -1.37 8.88 2.54
CA ASP A 92 -1.53 9.06 3.98
C ASP A 92 -2.82 9.83 4.34
N ARG A 93 -3.54 10.33 3.33
CA ARG A 93 -4.78 11.11 3.46
C ARG A 93 -6.00 10.36 2.91
N LEU A 94 -6.00 9.02 2.99
CA LEU A 94 -7.08 8.16 2.49
C LEU A 94 -8.22 7.90 3.51
N GLY A 95 -8.09 8.39 4.75
CA GLY A 95 -8.98 8.03 5.87
C GLY A 95 -10.48 8.19 5.57
N ASP A 96 -10.88 9.32 4.99
CA ASP A 96 -12.29 9.56 4.68
C ASP A 96 -12.82 8.66 3.57
N MET A 97 -12.00 8.37 2.55
CA MET A 97 -12.36 7.43 1.49
C MET A 97 -12.45 5.99 2.00
N ILE A 98 -11.59 5.59 2.94
CA ILE A 98 -11.67 4.27 3.58
C ILE A 98 -12.96 4.15 4.39
N LYS A 99 -13.33 5.18 5.16
CA LYS A 99 -14.58 5.22 5.95
C LYS A 99 -15.82 5.29 5.08
N ASN A 100 -15.76 6.01 3.96
CA ASN A 100 -16.85 6.17 3.01
C ASN A 100 -16.37 5.88 1.58
N PRO A 101 -16.37 4.60 1.15
CA PRO A 101 -15.89 4.20 -0.17
C PRO A 101 -16.61 4.86 -1.35
N LYS A 102 -17.82 5.42 -1.12
CA LYS A 102 -18.57 6.15 -2.15
C LYS A 102 -17.88 7.46 -2.58
N LEU A 103 -16.97 7.98 -1.77
CA LEU A 103 -16.15 9.15 -2.13
C LEU A 103 -15.08 8.82 -3.18
N VAL A 104 -14.76 7.54 -3.39
CA VAL A 104 -13.74 7.14 -4.35
C VAL A 104 -14.29 7.24 -5.77
N ASN A 105 -13.70 8.13 -6.57
CA ASN A 105 -14.00 8.21 -7.99
C ASN A 105 -13.50 6.95 -8.73
N GLY A 106 -14.41 6.07 -9.14
CA GLY A 106 -14.06 4.82 -9.83
C GLY A 106 -13.25 5.01 -11.11
N LYS A 107 -13.50 6.11 -11.86
CA LYS A 107 -12.71 6.46 -13.06
C LYS A 107 -11.28 6.82 -12.68
N ALA A 108 -11.07 7.51 -11.56
CA ALA A 108 -9.73 7.83 -11.09
C ALA A 108 -8.94 6.56 -10.75
N VAL A 109 -9.60 5.55 -10.15
CA VAL A 109 -8.97 4.25 -9.86
C VAL A 109 -8.61 3.51 -11.15
N ASP A 110 -9.49 3.48 -12.14
CA ASP A 110 -9.19 2.88 -13.45
C ASP A 110 -8.02 3.59 -14.14
N THR A 111 -7.98 4.93 -14.06
CA THR A 111 -6.86 5.74 -14.56
C THR A 111 -5.56 5.42 -13.82
N LEU A 112 -5.57 5.24 -12.49
CA LEU A 112 -4.38 4.86 -11.73
C LEU A 112 -3.86 3.47 -12.12
N ILE A 113 -4.74 2.47 -12.23
CA ILE A 113 -4.37 1.11 -12.67
C ILE A 113 -3.75 1.15 -14.08
N LYS A 114 -4.33 1.93 -14.99
CA LYS A 114 -3.76 2.16 -16.32
C LYS A 114 -2.38 2.81 -16.24
N GLY A 115 -2.22 3.82 -15.39
CA GLY A 115 -0.95 4.51 -15.20
C GLY A 115 0.15 3.58 -14.71
N LEU A 116 -0.16 2.68 -13.76
CA LEU A 116 0.78 1.63 -13.34
C LEU A 116 1.17 0.68 -14.49
N ALA A 117 0.24 0.35 -15.38
CA ALA A 117 0.57 -0.51 -16.53
C ALA A 117 1.50 0.19 -17.55
N GLN A 118 1.43 1.51 -17.63
CA GLN A 118 2.18 2.33 -18.59
C GLN A 118 3.53 2.77 -18.03
N ASN A 119 3.60 3.14 -16.75
CA ASN A 119 4.82 3.61 -16.12
C ASN A 119 5.65 2.43 -15.61
N LYS A 120 6.60 2.01 -16.46
CA LYS A 120 7.42 0.80 -16.24
C LYS A 120 8.70 1.05 -15.45
N THR A 121 8.88 2.22 -14.84
CA THR A 121 10.12 2.55 -14.12
C THR A 121 9.92 2.42 -12.60
N TYR A 122 11.02 2.43 -11.85
CA TYR A 122 11.03 2.41 -10.38
C TYR A 122 10.05 3.42 -9.76
N VAL A 123 9.83 4.58 -10.39
CA VAL A 123 8.97 5.64 -9.88
C VAL A 123 7.52 5.18 -9.66
N SER A 124 7.05 4.19 -10.43
CA SER A 124 5.71 3.60 -10.29
C SER A 124 5.45 2.98 -8.90
N SER A 125 6.50 2.58 -8.18
CA SER A 125 6.37 2.05 -6.81
C SER A 125 5.71 3.05 -5.86
N TYR A 126 6.03 4.34 -5.99
CA TYR A 126 5.45 5.43 -5.19
C TYR A 126 3.93 5.60 -5.42
N ALA A 127 3.43 5.27 -6.61
CA ALA A 127 1.99 5.26 -6.93
C ALA A 127 1.32 3.90 -6.64
N SER A 128 2.09 2.81 -6.52
CA SER A 128 1.58 1.44 -6.38
C SER A 128 0.73 1.26 -5.13
N GLN A 129 1.17 1.79 -3.99
CA GLN A 129 0.49 1.66 -2.71
C GLN A 129 -0.92 2.27 -2.74
N ILE A 130 -1.05 3.55 -3.07
CA ILE A 130 -2.35 4.23 -3.12
C ILE A 130 -3.27 3.59 -4.16
N THR A 131 -2.73 3.23 -5.33
CA THR A 131 -3.49 2.56 -6.38
C THR A 131 -4.04 1.21 -5.90
N THR A 132 -3.21 0.44 -5.20
CA THR A 132 -3.58 -0.86 -4.63
C THR A 132 -4.67 -0.74 -3.57
N VAL A 133 -4.51 0.20 -2.62
CA VAL A 133 -5.50 0.44 -1.56
C VAL A 133 -6.84 0.84 -2.18
N LEU A 134 -6.85 1.78 -3.14
CA LEU A 134 -8.07 2.25 -3.77
C LEU A 134 -8.72 1.22 -4.69
N ALA A 135 -7.92 0.46 -5.45
CA ALA A 135 -8.41 -0.62 -6.31
C ALA A 135 -9.06 -1.73 -5.48
N THR A 136 -8.44 -2.12 -4.37
CA THR A 136 -9.01 -3.16 -3.50
C THR A 136 -10.20 -2.63 -2.69
N LEU A 137 -10.20 -1.36 -2.30
CA LEU A 137 -11.37 -0.70 -1.68
C LEU A 137 -12.59 -0.70 -2.63
N THR A 138 -12.35 -0.48 -3.91
CA THR A 138 -13.40 -0.42 -4.96
C THR A 138 -13.63 -1.76 -5.67
N LYS A 139 -13.10 -2.86 -5.14
CA LYS A 139 -13.27 -4.24 -5.66
C LYS A 139 -12.80 -4.41 -7.11
N LYS A 140 -11.79 -3.65 -7.54
CA LYS A 140 -11.13 -3.76 -8.86
C LYS A 140 -9.91 -4.71 -8.82
N ASP A 141 -9.95 -5.71 -7.94
CA ASP A 141 -8.81 -6.58 -7.62
C ASP A 141 -8.25 -7.28 -8.88
N ALA A 142 -9.13 -7.80 -9.75
CA ALA A 142 -8.72 -8.51 -10.96
C ALA A 142 -7.91 -7.63 -11.91
N ALA A 143 -8.33 -6.36 -12.11
CA ALA A 143 -7.64 -5.42 -12.96
C ALA A 143 -6.29 -5.01 -12.36
N LEU A 144 -6.25 -4.74 -11.05
CA LEU A 144 -5.02 -4.45 -10.32
C LEU A 144 -4.00 -5.58 -10.46
N PHE A 145 -4.40 -6.81 -10.14
CA PHE A 145 -3.48 -7.94 -10.13
C PHE A 145 -2.99 -8.33 -11.52
N LYS A 146 -3.80 -8.13 -12.57
CA LYS A 146 -3.33 -8.27 -13.96
C LYS A 146 -2.15 -7.34 -14.24
N VAL A 147 -2.23 -6.08 -13.80
CA VAL A 147 -1.14 -5.11 -13.97
C VAL A 147 0.06 -5.52 -13.13
N LEU A 148 -0.12 -5.79 -11.84
CA LEU A 148 0.97 -6.17 -10.94
C LEU A 148 1.73 -7.41 -11.43
N ASP A 149 1.05 -8.46 -11.89
CA ASP A 149 1.73 -9.68 -12.37
C ASP A 149 2.66 -9.42 -13.57
N SER A 150 2.23 -8.50 -14.45
CA SER A 150 2.94 -8.16 -15.68
C SER A 150 3.96 -7.02 -15.52
N HIS A 151 3.97 -6.34 -14.37
CA HIS A 151 4.79 -5.16 -14.18
C HIS A 151 6.29 -5.53 -14.16
N PRO A 152 7.16 -4.83 -14.91
CA PRO A 152 8.58 -5.19 -14.99
C PRO A 152 9.33 -4.91 -13.69
N GLU A 153 8.94 -3.88 -12.93
CA GLU A 153 9.61 -3.51 -11.69
C GLU A 153 9.19 -4.35 -10.49
N ASN A 154 10.16 -5.05 -9.88
CA ASN A 154 9.94 -5.86 -8.67
C ASN A 154 9.40 -5.05 -7.49
N VAL A 155 9.85 -3.80 -7.33
CA VAL A 155 9.45 -2.95 -6.19
C VAL A 155 7.97 -2.58 -6.29
N THR A 156 7.50 -2.19 -7.48
CA THR A 156 6.08 -1.90 -7.74
C THR A 156 5.20 -3.12 -7.48
N ARG A 157 5.66 -4.31 -7.90
CA ARG A 157 4.98 -5.59 -7.62
C ARG A 157 4.91 -5.87 -6.13
N ASN A 158 6.04 -5.74 -5.44
CA ASN A 158 6.14 -5.97 -4.00
C ASN A 158 5.17 -5.06 -3.23
N ASP A 159 5.22 -3.75 -3.46
CA ASP A 159 4.31 -2.82 -2.80
C ASP A 159 2.84 -3.10 -3.10
N GLY A 160 2.52 -3.45 -4.35
CA GLY A 160 1.15 -3.79 -4.72
C GLY A 160 0.63 -5.05 -4.02
N TYR A 161 1.45 -6.11 -3.94
CA TYR A 161 1.06 -7.33 -3.22
C TYR A 161 0.98 -7.09 -1.70
N LYS A 162 1.96 -6.40 -1.13
CA LYS A 162 2.05 -6.06 0.30
C LYS A 162 0.84 -5.27 0.78
N TRP A 163 0.37 -4.28 0.02
CA TRP A 163 -0.77 -3.45 0.39
C TRP A 163 -2.13 -4.02 -0.02
N SER A 164 -2.18 -5.11 -0.78
CA SER A 164 -3.44 -5.63 -1.35
C SER A 164 -4.46 -6.08 -0.29
N MET A 165 -4.00 -6.59 0.85
CA MET A 165 -4.89 -7.02 1.93
C MET A 165 -5.44 -5.87 2.77
N TYR A 166 -4.89 -4.65 2.65
CA TYR A 166 -5.30 -3.49 3.45
C TYR A 166 -6.82 -3.22 3.33
N GLN A 167 -7.37 -3.20 2.10
CA GLN A 167 -8.83 -3.19 1.85
C GLN A 167 -9.34 -4.42 1.08
N GLY A 168 -8.45 -5.23 0.48
CA GLY A 168 -8.83 -6.49 -0.17
C GLY A 168 -9.25 -7.55 0.84
N ARG A 169 -8.65 -7.53 2.04
CA ARG A 169 -8.95 -8.42 3.16
C ARG A 169 -9.00 -9.89 2.74
N LEU A 170 -9.93 -10.70 3.27
CA LEU A 170 -10.06 -12.12 2.88
C LEU A 170 -10.38 -12.34 1.40
N ARG A 171 -10.96 -11.35 0.71
CA ARG A 171 -11.34 -11.50 -0.71
C ARG A 171 -10.13 -11.76 -1.61
N VAL A 172 -8.97 -11.22 -1.25
CA VAL A 172 -7.71 -11.41 -2.00
C VAL A 172 -6.79 -12.45 -1.36
N PHE A 173 -7.17 -13.01 -0.20
CA PHE A 173 -6.28 -13.84 0.61
C PHE A 173 -5.81 -15.11 -0.10
N ASP A 174 -6.67 -15.82 -0.83
CA ASP A 174 -6.27 -17.03 -1.57
C ASP A 174 -5.17 -16.74 -2.58
N ARG A 175 -5.23 -15.56 -3.22
CA ARG A 175 -4.20 -15.12 -4.15
C ARG A 175 -2.89 -14.84 -3.43
N ILE A 176 -2.95 -14.18 -2.26
CA ILE A 176 -1.78 -13.91 -1.44
C ILE A 176 -1.15 -15.20 -0.93
N LYS A 177 -1.95 -16.13 -0.42
CA LYS A 177 -1.50 -17.46 -0.01
C LYS A 177 -0.86 -18.26 -1.16
N LYS A 178 -1.38 -18.12 -2.39
CA LYS A 178 -0.75 -18.72 -3.56
C LYS A 178 0.59 -18.05 -3.92
N ALA A 179 0.65 -16.72 -3.86
CA ALA A 179 1.85 -15.96 -4.15
C ALA A 179 2.97 -16.18 -3.12
N SER A 180 2.62 -16.40 -1.84
CA SER A 180 3.59 -16.72 -0.79
C SER A 180 4.27 -18.08 -0.98
N ALA A 181 3.63 -19.00 -1.72
CA ALA A 181 4.18 -20.33 -2.02
C ALA A 181 5.02 -20.37 -3.30
N ASP A 182 5.14 -19.25 -4.05
CA ASP A 182 5.93 -19.20 -5.29
C ASP A 182 7.42 -19.01 -4.98
N THR A 183 8.12 -20.12 -4.74
CA THR A 183 9.56 -20.16 -4.40
C THR A 183 10.46 -19.66 -5.53
N LYS A 184 9.97 -19.52 -6.77
CA LYS A 184 10.74 -18.96 -7.89
C LYS A 184 10.75 -17.44 -7.89
N LYS A 185 9.88 -16.81 -7.08
CA LYS A 185 9.75 -15.35 -6.98
C LYS A 185 9.83 -14.94 -5.52
N GLU A 186 11.00 -15.10 -4.91
CA GLU A 186 11.22 -14.81 -3.49
C GLU A 186 10.78 -13.40 -3.07
N TYR A 187 10.96 -12.38 -3.94
CA TYR A 187 10.49 -11.01 -3.68
C TYR A 187 8.96 -10.92 -3.55
N LEU A 188 8.24 -11.71 -4.36
CA LEU A 188 6.79 -11.76 -4.38
C LEU A 188 6.28 -12.57 -3.19
N ALA A 189 6.93 -13.70 -2.89
CA ALA A 189 6.62 -14.50 -1.72
C ALA A 189 6.79 -13.70 -0.43
N HIS A 190 7.88 -12.92 -0.31
CA HIS A 190 8.09 -11.99 0.78
C HIS A 190 6.94 -10.98 0.90
N ALA A 191 6.59 -10.29 -0.19
CA ALA A 191 5.50 -9.33 -0.22
C ALA A 191 4.17 -9.94 0.24
N ALA A 192 3.88 -11.16 -0.23
CA ALA A 192 2.68 -11.90 0.12
C ALA A 192 2.65 -12.31 1.59
N PHE A 193 3.77 -12.78 2.16
CA PHE A 193 3.86 -13.10 3.59
C PHE A 193 3.68 -11.87 4.49
N SER A 194 4.13 -10.69 4.05
CA SER A 194 3.94 -9.44 4.77
C SER A 194 2.53 -8.85 4.65
N ALA A 195 1.77 -9.19 3.60
CA ALA A 195 0.50 -8.52 3.30
C ALA A 195 -0.54 -8.55 4.45
N PRO A 196 -0.70 -9.65 5.20
CA PRO A 196 -1.59 -9.67 6.36
C PRO A 196 -1.27 -8.62 7.42
N GLU A 197 0.01 -8.30 7.64
CA GLU A 197 0.43 -7.28 8.61
C GLU A 197 -0.16 -5.90 8.25
N TYR A 198 -0.38 -5.62 6.96
CA TYR A 198 -0.97 -4.38 6.49
C TYR A 198 -2.50 -4.35 6.59
N MET A 199 -3.16 -5.49 6.86
CA MET A 199 -4.57 -5.46 7.20
C MET A 199 -4.71 -5.05 8.68
N TYR A 200 -5.49 -4.02 8.97
CA TYR A 200 -5.76 -3.58 10.35
C TYR A 200 -7.16 -3.99 10.80
N ASN A 201 -7.35 -4.11 12.12
CA ASN A 201 -8.64 -4.39 12.75
C ASN A 201 -9.31 -5.64 12.20
N TYR A 202 -8.68 -6.80 12.42
CA TYR A 202 -9.23 -8.08 11.95
C TYR A 202 -10.56 -8.37 12.64
N THR A 203 -11.54 -8.80 11.85
CA THR A 203 -12.73 -9.49 12.36
C THR A 203 -12.35 -10.86 12.94
N ASP A 204 -13.22 -11.47 13.75
CA ASP A 204 -12.95 -12.82 14.31
C ASP A 204 -12.78 -13.87 13.21
N LYS A 205 -13.57 -13.77 12.14
CA LYS A 205 -13.43 -14.62 10.95
C LYS A 205 -12.06 -14.47 10.30
N GLU A 206 -11.59 -13.24 10.16
CA GLU A 206 -10.26 -12.94 9.61
C GLU A 206 -9.14 -13.46 10.50
N LYS A 207 -9.24 -13.24 11.81
CA LYS A 207 -8.29 -13.80 12.78
C LYS A 207 -8.20 -15.30 12.64
N LYS A 208 -9.34 -16.01 12.66
CA LYS A 208 -9.36 -17.47 12.55
C LYS A 208 -8.70 -17.98 11.25
N VAL A 209 -8.88 -17.29 10.13
CA VAL A 209 -8.31 -17.75 8.84
C VAL A 209 -6.83 -17.39 8.73
N ILE A 210 -6.48 -16.13 9.00
CA ILE A 210 -5.15 -15.60 8.74
C ILE A 210 -4.17 -16.02 9.83
N CYS A 211 -4.57 -15.94 11.11
CA CYS A 211 -3.68 -16.25 12.23
C CYS A 211 -3.35 -17.74 12.29
N GLU A 212 -4.32 -18.62 12.02
CA GLU A 212 -4.04 -20.05 11.89
C GLU A 212 -3.12 -20.37 10.70
N TRP A 213 -3.25 -19.62 9.60
CA TRP A 213 -2.32 -19.75 8.49
C TRP A 213 -0.91 -19.27 8.88
N GLN A 214 -0.77 -18.11 9.51
CA GLN A 214 0.54 -17.59 9.94
C GLN A 214 1.18 -18.46 11.03
N LYS A 215 0.41 -19.00 11.96
CA LYS A 215 0.87 -19.97 12.97
C LYS A 215 1.58 -21.16 12.32
N LYS A 216 1.00 -21.73 11.26
CA LYS A 216 1.63 -22.82 10.49
C LYS A 216 2.93 -22.40 9.82
N ASN A 217 3.08 -21.12 9.48
CA ASN A 217 4.28 -20.59 8.84
C ASN A 217 5.38 -20.17 9.84
N LEU A 218 5.17 -20.29 11.16
CA LEU A 218 6.26 -20.12 12.14
C LEU A 218 7.40 -21.12 11.90
N GLU A 219 7.07 -22.30 11.41
CA GLU A 219 7.98 -23.40 11.08
C GLU A 219 8.41 -23.41 9.59
N HIS A 220 8.25 -22.29 8.89
CA HIS A 220 8.60 -22.22 7.48
C HIS A 220 10.11 -22.41 7.28
N GLU A 221 10.51 -23.24 6.29
CA GLU A 221 11.92 -23.57 5.99
C GLU A 221 12.78 -22.31 5.79
N ASN A 222 12.28 -21.34 5.02
CA ASN A 222 12.84 -20.00 4.98
C ASN A 222 12.54 -19.23 6.29
N ALA A 223 13.56 -19.08 7.15
CA ALA A 223 13.48 -18.40 8.43
C ALA A 223 12.95 -16.95 8.35
N ARG A 224 13.16 -16.25 7.21
CA ARG A 224 12.60 -14.90 7.01
C ARG A 224 11.08 -14.93 6.93
N TYR A 225 10.49 -15.96 6.33
CA TYR A 225 9.04 -16.10 6.24
C TYR A 225 8.44 -16.48 7.60
N GLY A 226 9.15 -17.29 8.40
CA GLY A 226 8.81 -17.52 9.81
C GLY A 226 8.82 -16.22 10.62
N GLY A 227 9.81 -15.34 10.42
CA GLY A 227 9.85 -14.02 11.05
C GLY A 227 8.68 -13.09 10.64
N LEU A 228 8.31 -13.07 9.35
CA LEU A 228 7.15 -12.31 8.86
C LEU A 228 5.82 -12.85 9.42
N ALA A 229 5.70 -14.17 9.53
CA ALA A 229 4.56 -14.82 10.16
C ALA A 229 4.46 -14.42 11.64
N ALA A 230 5.58 -14.50 12.37
CA ALA A 230 5.66 -14.10 13.77
C ALA A 230 5.25 -12.64 13.99
N ARG A 231 5.74 -11.72 13.14
CA ARG A 231 5.31 -10.30 13.16
C ARG A 231 3.81 -10.16 13.04
N THR A 232 3.17 -10.85 12.09
CA THR A 232 1.71 -10.79 11.93
C THR A 232 1.00 -11.30 13.19
N LEU A 233 1.48 -12.40 13.77
CA LEU A 233 0.88 -12.99 14.96
C LEU A 233 0.92 -12.05 16.16
N VAL A 234 2.06 -11.40 16.43
CA VAL A 234 2.17 -10.48 17.58
C VAL A 234 1.50 -9.11 17.33
N LEU A 235 1.46 -8.63 16.08
CA LEU A 235 0.92 -7.30 15.75
C LEU A 235 -0.58 -7.27 15.45
N ARG A 236 -1.15 -8.37 14.96
CA ARG A 236 -2.54 -8.41 14.45
C ARG A 236 -3.40 -9.48 15.11
N CYS A 237 -2.82 -10.63 15.40
CA CYS A 237 -3.55 -11.74 15.99
C CYS A 237 -3.64 -11.60 17.51
N MET A 238 -2.52 -11.28 18.16
CA MET A 238 -2.37 -11.03 19.60
C MET A 238 -2.89 -12.18 20.48
N GLY A 239 -2.90 -11.98 21.80
CA GLY A 239 -3.40 -12.98 22.76
C GLY A 239 -2.58 -14.28 22.70
N ALA A 240 -3.25 -15.43 22.62
CA ALA A 240 -2.60 -16.75 22.60
C ALA A 240 -1.63 -16.95 21.43
N TYR A 241 -1.78 -16.21 20.33
CA TYR A 241 -0.82 -16.27 19.21
C TYR A 241 0.54 -15.65 19.56
N ILE A 242 0.61 -14.76 20.57
CA ILE A 242 1.88 -14.28 21.11
C ILE A 242 2.61 -15.43 21.82
N ASP A 243 1.88 -16.30 22.52
CA ASP A 243 2.47 -17.47 23.18
C ASP A 243 3.04 -18.48 22.18
N ASP A 244 2.40 -18.66 21.02
CA ASP A 244 2.93 -19.48 19.93
C ASP A 244 4.28 -18.92 19.42
N VAL A 245 4.37 -17.60 19.27
CA VAL A 245 5.60 -16.91 18.84
C VAL A 245 6.70 -17.03 19.89
N LEU A 246 6.36 -16.81 21.17
CA LEU A 246 7.31 -16.92 22.28
C LEU A 246 7.84 -18.34 22.43
N THR A 247 6.99 -19.36 22.27
CA THR A 247 7.40 -20.76 22.33
C THR A 247 8.43 -21.09 21.25
N LYS A 248 8.22 -20.60 20.02
CA LYS A 248 9.20 -20.75 18.95
C LYS A 248 10.50 -19.98 19.24
N ALA A 249 10.38 -18.76 19.78
CA ALA A 249 11.55 -17.97 20.13
C ALA A 249 12.40 -18.61 21.25
N GLU A 250 11.76 -19.21 22.26
CA GLU A 250 12.40 -19.99 23.32
C GLU A 250 13.16 -21.18 22.77
N ALA A 251 12.57 -21.94 21.84
CA ALA A 251 13.24 -23.04 21.17
C ALA A 251 14.48 -22.55 20.39
N LEU A 252 14.33 -21.47 19.60
CA LEU A 252 15.46 -20.86 18.87
C LEU A 252 16.55 -20.33 19.81
N HIS A 253 16.18 -19.80 20.98
CA HIS A 253 17.11 -19.31 21.98
C HIS A 253 17.90 -20.45 22.62
N ALA A 254 17.23 -21.54 23.00
CA ALA A 254 17.86 -22.74 23.54
C ALA A 254 18.85 -23.39 22.54
N GLU A 255 18.57 -23.28 21.23
CA GLU A 255 19.46 -23.71 20.16
C GLU A 255 20.60 -22.71 19.85
N GLY A 256 20.65 -21.55 20.51
CA GLY A 256 21.63 -20.50 20.21
C GLY A 256 21.41 -19.79 18.86
N LYS A 257 20.24 -19.95 18.24
CA LYS A 257 19.92 -19.44 16.89
C LYS A 257 19.11 -18.15 16.88
N LEU A 258 18.52 -17.74 18.01
CA LEU A 258 17.64 -16.57 18.06
C LEU A 258 18.35 -15.27 17.66
N GLU A 259 19.60 -15.07 18.08
CA GLU A 259 20.31 -13.79 17.91
C GLU A 259 20.51 -13.41 16.44
N GLY A 260 20.85 -14.37 15.58
CA GLY A 260 21.02 -14.17 14.14
C GLY A 260 19.75 -14.37 13.32
N SER A 261 18.60 -14.61 13.97
CA SER A 261 17.36 -14.97 13.28
C SER A 261 16.51 -13.73 12.94
N PRO A 262 15.92 -13.64 11.73
CA PRO A 262 14.88 -12.65 11.42
C PRO A 262 13.69 -12.68 12.39
N PHE A 263 13.51 -13.80 13.09
CA PHE A 263 12.47 -13.98 14.11
C PHE A 263 12.61 -12.99 15.28
N LYS A 264 13.83 -12.55 15.61
CA LYS A 264 14.10 -11.61 16.71
C LYS A 264 13.41 -10.24 16.49
N GLU A 265 13.18 -9.82 15.24
CA GLU A 265 12.47 -8.57 14.94
C GLU A 265 11.02 -8.56 15.47
N SER A 266 10.40 -9.74 15.59
CA SER A 266 9.06 -9.89 16.14
C SER A 266 9.00 -9.66 17.66
N LEU A 267 10.16 -9.68 18.33
CA LEU A 267 10.30 -9.54 19.78
C LEU A 267 10.82 -8.16 20.19
N THR A 268 10.81 -7.17 19.30
CA THR A 268 11.15 -5.79 19.66
C THR A 268 9.95 -5.08 20.28
N ASN A 269 10.18 -4.03 21.08
CA ASN A 269 9.09 -3.20 21.63
C ASN A 269 8.20 -2.56 20.54
N PHE A 270 8.72 -2.37 19.32
CA PHE A 270 7.94 -1.83 18.20
C PHE A 270 6.93 -2.83 17.65
N THR A 271 7.22 -4.12 17.76
CA THR A 271 6.40 -5.20 17.17
C THR A 271 5.55 -5.91 18.23
N PHE A 272 6.12 -6.16 19.40
CA PHE A 272 5.47 -6.72 20.57
C PHE A 272 5.69 -5.75 21.75
N SER A 273 4.68 -4.92 22.03
CA SER A 273 4.78 -3.91 23.07
C SER A 273 4.51 -4.49 24.45
N CYS A 274 5.48 -4.34 25.36
CA CYS A 274 5.38 -4.70 26.77
C CYS A 274 5.29 -3.50 27.71
N LYS A 275 5.29 -2.30 27.14
CA LYS A 275 5.13 -1.02 27.84
C LYS A 275 4.13 -0.19 27.05
N GLU A 276 3.59 0.85 27.68
CA GLU A 276 2.80 1.82 26.92
C GLU A 276 3.68 2.45 25.83
N TYR A 277 3.16 2.54 24.62
CA TYR A 277 3.88 3.11 23.48
C TYR A 277 2.94 4.00 22.68
N MET A 278 3.32 5.28 22.51
CA MET A 278 2.55 6.29 21.79
C MET A 278 1.06 6.36 22.23
N GLY A 279 0.81 6.27 23.54
CA GLY A 279 -0.54 6.29 24.11
C GLY A 279 -1.36 5.00 23.89
N SER A 280 -0.75 3.93 23.39
CA SER A 280 -1.37 2.61 23.26
C SER A 280 -0.92 1.69 24.39
N ALA A 281 -1.87 0.95 24.97
CA ALA A 281 -1.58 -0.05 25.99
C ALA A 281 -0.68 -1.19 25.46
N PRO A 282 0.07 -1.88 26.35
CA PRO A 282 0.84 -3.07 25.98
C PRO A 282 -0.01 -4.11 25.24
N THR A 283 0.57 -4.79 24.25
CA THR A 283 -0.12 -5.82 23.48
C THR A 283 -0.02 -7.21 24.09
N GLY A 284 0.99 -7.47 24.91
CA GLY A 284 1.10 -8.73 25.65
C GLY A 284 0.81 -8.61 27.14
N SER A 285 0.51 -9.76 27.74
CA SER A 285 0.31 -9.88 29.19
C SER A 285 1.62 -9.74 29.97
N PRO A 286 1.58 -9.50 31.29
CA PRO A 286 2.76 -9.50 32.14
C PRO A 286 3.63 -10.77 31.98
N GLU A 287 2.99 -11.93 31.84
CA GLU A 287 3.67 -13.22 31.67
C GLU A 287 4.37 -13.32 30.32
N GLN A 288 3.68 -12.92 29.24
CA GLN A 288 4.26 -12.88 27.89
C GLN A 288 5.44 -11.92 27.82
N CYS A 289 5.36 -10.81 28.55
CA CYS A 289 6.43 -9.83 28.64
C CYS A 289 7.62 -10.31 29.45
N ALA A 290 7.41 -11.04 30.54
CA ALA A 290 8.48 -11.68 31.28
C ALA A 290 9.22 -12.73 30.42
N ARG A 291 8.47 -13.55 29.67
CA ARG A 291 9.05 -14.51 28.70
C ARG A 291 9.90 -13.80 27.65
N ARG A 292 9.37 -12.72 27.06
CA ARG A 292 10.13 -11.91 26.10
C ARG A 292 11.41 -11.33 26.71
N ALA A 293 11.33 -10.75 27.91
CA ALA A 293 12.47 -10.14 28.58
C ALA A 293 13.62 -11.14 28.78
N ALA A 294 13.29 -12.39 29.13
CA ALA A 294 14.28 -13.48 29.25
C ALA A 294 14.99 -13.81 27.92
N LEU A 295 14.34 -13.59 26.78
CA LEU A 295 14.89 -13.89 25.45
C LEU A 295 15.76 -12.79 24.86
N VAL A 296 15.42 -11.51 25.12
CA VAL A 296 16.06 -10.36 24.44
C VAL A 296 16.66 -9.32 25.38
N GLY A 297 16.58 -9.52 26.71
CA GLY A 297 17.23 -8.66 27.71
C GLY A 297 16.67 -7.23 27.80
N GLN A 298 15.36 -7.05 27.55
CA GLN A 298 14.67 -5.73 27.51
C GLN A 298 13.48 -5.65 28.43
#